data_AF-A0A924NVY2-F1
#
_entry.id   AF-A0A924NVY2-F1
#
_cell.length_a   1.000
_cell.length_b   1.000
_cell.length_c   1.000
_cell.angle_alpha   90.00
_cell.angle_beta   90.00
_cell.angle_gamma   90.00
#
_symmetry.space_group_name_H-M   'P 1'
#
loop_
_entity.id
_entity.type
_entity.pdbx_description
1 polymer ?
#
loop_
_entity_poly.entity_id
_entity_poly.type
_entity_poly.pdbx_seq_one_letter_code
_entity_poly.pdbx_strand_id
1 'polypeptide(L)'
;MSLTKPYLPLLAIATAVLLAHLVLLQRLPAMLQVQAPTVVQTLTTRTIAAPLPAPPVPAATQPAPKKPVRKPAPLPPEETPTAIVAVAEPLEPVPVEPVPPPPEPPASAPVEVPVETPPPPEPPASAASAPTPAVPLTHATLFAFPDPVRLLYALTGESKKLQYSARGELLWQQDGQRYEATLQASMLFLGSRTRTSTGSITPEGLAPQRFSDKWRTEVAAHFDQSNHRASFSANTPDVVLQTAAQDQLSVLLQI
;
A
#
# COMPACT_ATOMS: atom_id res chain seq x y z
N MET A 1 58.76 -41.80 39.08
CA MET A 1 58.79 -40.53 38.32
C MET A 1 57.45 -40.40 37.60
N SER A 2 56.49 -39.72 38.22
CA SER A 2 55.13 -39.61 37.70
C SER A 2 55.12 -38.56 36.58
N LEU A 3 54.94 -39.02 35.35
CA LEU A 3 54.82 -38.19 34.16
C LEU A 3 53.41 -37.55 34.15
N THR A 4 53.17 -36.54 34.99
CA THR A 4 51.95 -35.72 34.88
C THR A 4 52.04 -34.93 33.59
N LYS A 5 51.37 -35.44 32.57
CA LYS A 5 51.29 -34.86 31.24
C LYS A 5 50.72 -33.43 31.33
N PRO A 6 51.49 -32.37 30.99
CA PRO A 6 51.15 -30.98 31.28
C PRO A 6 49.95 -30.45 30.47
N TYR A 7 49.44 -31.24 29.52
CA TYR A 7 48.28 -30.90 28.71
C TYR A 7 46.93 -31.26 29.36
N LEU A 8 46.91 -32.06 30.43
CA LEU A 8 45.69 -32.40 31.17
C LEU A 8 44.91 -31.17 31.70
N PRO A 9 45.54 -30.17 32.35
CA PRO A 9 44.82 -28.97 32.79
C PRO A 9 44.31 -28.13 31.62
N LEU A 10 45.08 -28.03 30.51
CA LEU A 10 44.65 -27.32 29.31
C LEU A 10 43.46 -27.99 28.64
N LEU A 11 43.46 -29.33 28.57
CA LEU A 11 42.32 -30.10 28.06
C LEU A 11 41.08 -29.88 28.94
N ALA A 12 41.23 -29.92 30.27
CA ALA A 12 40.14 -29.70 31.20
C ALA A 12 39.52 -28.30 31.04
N ILE A 13 40.35 -27.26 30.88
CA ILE A 13 39.88 -25.89 30.62
C ILE A 13 39.18 -25.81 29.26
N ALA A 14 39.76 -26.38 28.21
CA ALA A 14 39.15 -26.37 26.88
C ALA A 14 37.79 -27.07 26.86
N THR A 15 37.66 -28.23 27.54
CA THR A 15 36.39 -28.95 27.67
C THR A 15 35.39 -28.15 28.51
N ALA A 16 35.81 -27.51 29.60
CA ALA A 16 34.93 -26.67 30.42
C ALA A 16 34.42 -25.45 29.63
N VAL A 17 35.27 -24.79 28.85
CA VAL A 17 34.88 -23.68 27.97
C VAL A 17 33.93 -24.16 26.87
N LEU A 18 34.19 -25.31 26.26
CA LEU A 18 33.31 -25.90 25.25
C LEU A 18 31.93 -26.21 25.84
N LEU A 19 31.88 -26.82 27.03
CA LEU A 19 30.63 -27.11 27.73
C LEU A 19 29.88 -25.82 28.10
N ALA A 20 30.60 -24.79 28.56
CA ALA A 20 29.99 -23.49 28.84
C ALA A 20 29.38 -22.87 27.58
N HIS A 21 30.07 -22.94 26.43
CA HIS A 21 29.53 -22.47 25.14
C HIS A 21 28.32 -23.31 24.71
N LEU A 22 28.36 -24.63 24.86
CA LEU A 22 27.22 -25.50 24.55
C LEU A 22 26.01 -25.17 25.42
N VAL A 23 26.19 -24.98 26.72
CA VAL A 23 25.11 -24.58 27.63
C VAL A 23 24.58 -23.21 27.24
N LEU A 24 25.45 -22.25 26.93
CA LEU A 24 25.03 -20.90 26.51
C LEU A 24 24.22 -20.94 25.21
N LEU A 25 24.70 -21.68 24.21
CA LEU A 25 24.02 -21.86 22.92
C LEU A 25 22.68 -22.61 23.06
N GLN A 26 22.57 -23.52 24.02
CA GLN A 26 21.31 -24.21 24.33
C GLN A 26 20.31 -23.31 25.08
N ARG A 27 20.78 -22.33 25.87
CA ARG A 27 19.91 -21.41 26.64
C ARG A 27 19.48 -20.17 25.87
N LEU A 28 20.30 -19.72 24.92
CA LEU A 28 19.98 -18.61 24.00
C LEU A 28 18.61 -18.70 23.31
N PRO A 29 18.17 -19.84 22.73
CA PRO A 29 16.86 -19.94 22.09
C PRO A 29 15.70 -19.73 23.08
N ALA A 30 15.85 -20.17 24.33
CA ALA A 30 14.83 -19.96 25.36
C ALA A 30 14.76 -18.50 25.85
N MET A 31 15.90 -17.79 25.90
CA MET A 31 15.92 -16.36 26.26
C MET A 31 15.42 -15.47 25.12
N LEU A 32 15.51 -15.94 23.87
CA LEU A 32 14.99 -15.25 22.69
C LEU A 32 13.55 -15.67 22.34
N GLN A 33 12.96 -16.62 23.07
CA GLN A 33 11.56 -16.96 22.90
C GLN A 33 10.69 -15.80 23.40
N VAL A 34 10.17 -15.04 22.46
CA VAL A 34 9.02 -14.18 22.69
C VAL A 34 7.85 -15.09 23.08
N GLN A 35 7.27 -14.90 24.27
CA GLN A 35 6.06 -15.63 24.68
C GLN A 35 5.01 -15.53 23.57
N ALA A 36 4.62 -16.67 23.01
CA ALA A 36 3.50 -16.72 22.07
C ALA A 36 2.21 -16.41 22.84
N PRO A 37 1.29 -15.61 22.29
CA PRO A 37 0.03 -15.31 22.94
C PRO A 37 -0.77 -16.59 23.19
N THR A 38 -1.42 -16.67 24.35
CA THR A 38 -2.20 -17.84 24.83
C THR A 38 -3.44 -18.13 23.97
N VAL A 39 -3.86 -17.16 23.13
CA VAL A 39 -4.97 -17.31 22.18
C VAL A 39 -4.48 -16.85 20.81
N VAL A 40 -4.45 -17.77 19.85
CA VAL A 40 -4.20 -17.46 18.44
C VAL A 40 -5.53 -17.49 17.72
N GLN A 41 -6.06 -16.31 17.37
CA GLN A 41 -7.15 -16.24 16.40
C GLN A 41 -6.55 -16.34 15.00
N THR A 42 -7.00 -17.32 14.22
CA THR A 42 -6.53 -17.53 12.85
C THR A 42 -7.42 -16.78 11.88
N LEU A 43 -6.91 -15.71 11.27
CA LEU A 43 -7.55 -15.05 10.13
C LEU A 43 -7.06 -15.71 8.83
N THR A 44 -7.96 -16.30 8.05
CA THR A 44 -7.64 -16.91 6.76
C THR A 44 -8.17 -16.07 5.62
N THR A 45 -7.28 -15.56 4.78
CA THR A 45 -7.65 -14.73 3.63
C THR A 45 -7.17 -15.38 2.34
N ARG A 46 -7.90 -15.16 1.25
CA ARG A 46 -7.49 -15.56 -0.10
C ARG A 46 -7.72 -14.42 -1.06
N THR A 47 -6.78 -14.21 -1.98
CA THR A 47 -6.94 -13.24 -3.06
C THR A 47 -7.75 -13.86 -4.17
N ILE A 48 -8.80 -13.17 -4.61
CA ILE A 48 -9.58 -13.52 -5.80
C ILE A 48 -9.19 -12.53 -6.89
N ALA A 49 -8.56 -13.02 -7.97
CA ALA A 49 -8.22 -12.17 -9.10
C ALA A 49 -9.50 -11.82 -9.87
N ALA A 50 -9.74 -10.54 -10.10
CA ALA A 50 -10.78 -10.10 -11.02
C ALA A 50 -10.44 -10.59 -12.44
N PRO A 51 -11.41 -11.09 -13.22
CA PRO A 51 -11.19 -11.42 -14.63
C PRO A 51 -10.66 -10.20 -15.39
N LEU A 52 -9.59 -10.38 -16.16
CA LEU A 52 -9.12 -9.31 -17.05
C LEU A 52 -10.24 -8.96 -18.05
N PRO A 53 -10.48 -7.67 -18.33
CA PRO A 53 -11.36 -7.27 -19.43
C PRO A 53 -10.93 -7.99 -20.70
N ALA A 54 -11.89 -8.59 -21.42
CA ALA A 54 -11.61 -9.25 -22.68
C ALA A 54 -10.89 -8.25 -23.62
N PRO A 55 -9.83 -8.66 -24.33
CA PRO A 55 -9.16 -7.78 -25.27
C PRO A 55 -10.19 -7.24 -26.28
N PRO A 56 -10.14 -5.95 -26.64
CA PRO A 56 -11.04 -5.41 -27.64
C PRO A 56 -10.88 -6.22 -28.92
N VAL A 57 -11.99 -6.81 -29.39
CA VAL A 57 -12.03 -7.49 -30.68
C VAL A 57 -11.60 -6.46 -31.73
N PRO A 58 -10.59 -6.75 -32.59
CA PRO A 58 -10.19 -5.81 -33.63
C PRO A 58 -11.41 -5.49 -34.50
N ALA A 59 -11.85 -4.24 -34.48
CA ALA A 59 -12.80 -3.75 -35.46
C ALA A 59 -12.15 -3.97 -36.83
N ALA A 60 -12.82 -4.73 -37.70
CA ALA A 60 -12.34 -4.97 -39.05
C ALA A 60 -12.07 -3.61 -39.72
N THR A 61 -10.80 -3.37 -40.04
CA THR A 61 -10.34 -2.15 -40.70
C THR A 61 -11.07 -2.02 -42.03
N GLN A 62 -12.01 -1.06 -42.13
CA GLN A 62 -12.52 -0.64 -43.43
C GLN A 62 -11.34 -0.02 -44.21
N PRO A 63 -11.10 -0.42 -45.48
CA PRO A 63 -9.98 0.09 -46.24
C PRO A 63 -10.12 1.61 -46.45
N ALA A 64 -9.20 2.39 -45.90
CA ALA A 64 -9.13 3.81 -46.18
C ALA A 64 -8.68 4.06 -47.64
N PRO A 65 -9.27 5.03 -48.36
CA PRO A 65 -8.88 5.34 -49.72
C PRO A 65 -7.47 5.96 -49.76
N LYS A 66 -6.66 5.51 -50.72
CA LYS A 66 -5.26 5.96 -50.90
C LYS A 66 -5.23 7.45 -51.29
N LYS A 67 -4.63 8.29 -50.44
CA LYS A 67 -4.22 9.66 -50.82
C LYS A 67 -2.97 9.60 -51.72
N PRO A 68 -2.88 10.46 -52.76
CA PRO A 68 -1.74 10.45 -53.68
C PRO A 68 -0.47 11.01 -53.04
N VAL A 69 0.65 10.37 -53.35
CA VAL A 69 2.00 10.70 -52.88
C VAL A 69 2.48 11.99 -53.53
N ARG A 70 2.89 12.98 -52.71
CA ARG A 70 3.58 14.18 -53.17
C ARG A 70 5.09 13.92 -53.18
N LYS A 71 5.75 14.30 -54.29
CA LYS A 71 7.17 14.13 -54.58
C LYS A 71 8.07 14.91 -53.59
N PRO A 72 9.26 14.40 -53.18
CA PRO A 72 10.14 15.11 -52.26
C PRO A 72 10.83 16.31 -52.93
N ALA A 73 10.97 17.41 -52.19
CA ALA A 73 11.84 18.54 -52.55
C ALA A 73 13.15 18.49 -51.72
N PRO A 74 14.28 19.03 -52.24
CA PRO A 74 15.62 18.74 -51.73
C PRO A 74 16.01 19.53 -50.46
N LEU A 75 16.93 18.93 -49.69
CA LEU A 75 17.54 19.44 -48.45
C LEU A 75 18.50 20.62 -48.70
N PRO A 76 18.53 21.65 -47.82
CA PRO A 76 19.64 22.59 -47.71
C PRO A 76 20.80 22.04 -46.84
N PRO A 77 22.04 22.56 -46.98
CA PRO A 77 23.26 21.94 -46.46
C PRO A 77 23.55 22.22 -44.99
N GLU A 78 24.33 21.31 -44.39
CA GLU A 78 25.02 21.42 -43.10
C GLU A 78 25.87 22.69 -42.98
N GLU A 79 25.67 23.44 -41.89
CA GLU A 79 26.67 24.36 -41.34
C GLU A 79 27.25 23.75 -40.05
N THR A 80 28.55 23.50 -40.08
CA THR A 80 29.42 23.16 -38.93
C THR A 80 29.37 24.24 -37.84
N PRO A 81 29.28 23.90 -36.55
CA PRO A 81 29.51 24.86 -35.48
C PRO A 81 30.99 24.89 -35.06
N THR A 82 31.62 26.05 -35.21
CA THR A 82 32.85 26.42 -34.49
C THR A 82 32.51 26.68 -33.03
N ALA A 83 33.27 26.06 -32.14
CA ALA A 83 33.24 26.26 -30.70
C ALA A 83 33.71 27.67 -30.31
N ILE A 84 33.02 28.31 -29.38
CA ILE A 84 33.61 29.33 -28.50
C ILE A 84 32.97 29.23 -27.11
N VAL A 85 33.86 29.15 -26.11
CA VAL A 85 33.62 29.15 -24.66
C VAL A 85 33.64 30.59 -24.15
N ALA A 86 32.80 30.93 -23.16
CA ALA A 86 33.00 31.89 -22.04
C ALA A 86 31.64 32.50 -21.63
N VAL A 87 31.07 32.15 -20.47
CA VAL A 87 31.26 32.71 -19.11
C VAL A 87 30.49 34.03 -18.86
N ALA A 88 29.83 34.03 -17.70
CA ALA A 88 29.28 35.14 -16.89
C ALA A 88 27.80 35.54 -17.07
N GLU A 89 27.04 35.22 -16.01
CA GLU A 89 25.96 35.98 -15.33
C GLU A 89 25.94 37.51 -15.53
N PRO A 90 24.88 38.26 -15.12
CA PRO A 90 23.81 37.92 -14.15
C PRO A 90 22.40 38.37 -14.61
N LEU A 91 21.35 38.18 -13.79
CA LEU A 91 20.24 39.12 -13.51
C LEU A 91 19.16 38.45 -12.62
N GLU A 92 19.29 38.69 -11.31
CA GLU A 92 18.30 39.16 -10.31
C GLU A 92 16.76 39.06 -10.50
N PRO A 93 15.98 39.15 -9.39
CA PRO A 93 14.89 38.24 -9.03
C PRO A 93 13.48 38.73 -9.41
N VAL A 94 12.52 37.80 -9.49
CA VAL A 94 11.10 38.13 -9.68
C VAL A 94 10.35 38.10 -8.33
N PRO A 95 9.56 39.12 -7.96
CA PRO A 95 9.00 39.30 -6.63
C PRO A 95 7.79 38.40 -6.33
N VAL A 96 7.61 38.08 -5.04
CA VAL A 96 6.41 37.46 -4.46
C VAL A 96 5.44 38.58 -4.07
N GLU A 97 4.20 38.50 -4.54
CA GLU A 97 3.08 39.37 -4.10
C GLU A 97 1.96 38.50 -3.49
N PRO A 98 1.29 38.93 -2.40
CA PRO A 98 0.54 38.05 -1.50
C PRO A 98 -0.95 37.93 -1.85
N VAL A 99 -1.54 36.79 -1.52
CA VAL A 99 -2.99 36.54 -1.62
C VAL A 99 -3.70 36.97 -0.31
N PRO A 100 -4.75 37.80 -0.36
CA PRO A 100 -5.59 38.13 0.81
C PRO A 100 -6.73 37.09 1.03
N PRO A 101 -7.29 36.96 2.25
CA PRO A 101 -8.35 35.98 2.58
C PRO A 101 -9.77 36.62 2.61
N PRO A 102 -10.83 35.94 3.10
CA PRO A 102 -12.04 35.49 2.39
C PRO A 102 -13.30 36.36 2.65
N PRO A 103 -14.48 35.97 2.11
CA PRO A 103 -15.68 36.08 2.95
C PRO A 103 -16.66 34.86 2.86
N GLU A 104 -17.22 34.50 4.02
CA GLU A 104 -18.49 33.76 4.20
C GLU A 104 -19.68 34.56 3.63
N PRO A 105 -20.86 33.94 3.40
CA PRO A 105 -22.01 34.24 4.29
C PRO A 105 -23.03 33.03 4.36
N PRO A 106 -24.28 33.17 4.89
CA PRO A 106 -24.66 32.67 6.20
C PRO A 106 -25.84 31.67 6.18
N ALA A 107 -26.17 31.19 7.38
CA ALA A 107 -27.35 30.41 7.70
C ALA A 107 -28.68 31.10 7.40
N SER A 108 -29.71 30.32 7.05
CA SER A 108 -31.12 30.59 7.35
C SER A 108 -31.90 29.29 7.43
N ALA A 109 -32.58 29.10 8.56
CA ALA A 109 -33.54 28.03 8.83
C ALA A 109 -34.98 28.49 8.45
N PRO A 110 -36.06 27.80 8.88
CA PRO A 110 -36.78 26.76 8.14
C PRO A 110 -38.21 27.19 7.74
N VAL A 111 -38.91 26.39 6.92
CA VAL A 111 -40.36 26.49 6.75
C VAL A 111 -41.00 25.10 6.81
N GLU A 112 -41.79 24.87 7.86
CA GLU A 112 -42.82 23.83 7.98
C GLU A 112 -44.12 24.31 7.32
N VAL A 113 -44.82 23.45 6.58
CA VAL A 113 -46.26 23.21 6.78
C VAL A 113 -46.67 21.85 6.20
N PRO A 114 -47.64 21.13 6.81
CA PRO A 114 -47.97 19.73 6.55
C PRO A 114 -49.20 19.59 5.65
N VAL A 115 -49.35 18.44 4.96
CA VAL A 115 -50.65 17.97 4.46
C VAL A 115 -50.74 16.44 4.59
N GLU A 116 -51.88 16.02 5.12
CA GLU A 116 -52.30 14.68 5.53
C GLU A 116 -53.15 14.00 4.42
N THR A 117 -52.85 12.73 4.11
CA THR A 117 -53.72 11.52 3.84
C THR A 117 -54.98 11.66 2.92
N PRO A 118 -55.30 10.74 1.93
CA PRO A 118 -55.64 9.30 2.15
C PRO A 118 -55.34 8.27 0.99
N PRO A 119 -55.57 6.95 1.19
CA PRO A 119 -55.14 5.81 0.33
C PRO A 119 -56.32 5.25 -0.54
N PRO A 120 -56.35 4.01 -1.09
CA PRO A 120 -55.39 3.04 -1.71
C PRO A 120 -55.77 2.75 -3.22
N PRO A 121 -55.13 1.83 -3.99
CA PRO A 121 -55.50 0.39 -3.98
C PRO A 121 -54.34 -0.61 -4.27
N GLU A 122 -54.41 -1.82 -3.71
CA GLU A 122 -53.67 -3.00 -4.21
C GLU A 122 -54.28 -3.50 -5.53
N PRO A 123 -53.45 -3.97 -6.48
CA PRO A 123 -53.49 -5.41 -6.82
C PRO A 123 -52.13 -5.93 -7.36
N PRO A 124 -52.05 -7.16 -7.90
CA PRO A 124 -52.30 -8.46 -7.31
C PRO A 124 -50.98 -9.27 -7.20
N ALA A 125 -51.03 -10.37 -6.45
CA ALA A 125 -49.96 -11.38 -6.47
C ALA A 125 -49.75 -11.93 -7.90
N SER A 126 -48.54 -11.78 -8.43
CA SER A 126 -48.08 -12.49 -9.63
C SER A 126 -46.64 -12.95 -9.47
N ALA A 127 -46.50 -14.27 -9.46
CA ALA A 127 -45.38 -15.10 -9.88
C ALA A 127 -43.94 -14.64 -9.57
N ALA A 128 -43.36 -15.34 -8.60
CA ALA A 128 -42.03 -15.93 -8.64
C ALA A 128 -41.03 -15.34 -9.67
N SER A 129 -40.20 -14.43 -9.19
CA SER A 129 -38.78 -14.48 -9.51
C SER A 129 -38.06 -14.53 -8.18
N ALA A 130 -37.35 -15.62 -7.94
CA ALA A 130 -36.51 -15.77 -6.76
C ALA A 130 -35.60 -14.53 -6.67
N PRO A 131 -35.58 -13.80 -5.54
CA PRO A 131 -34.54 -12.81 -5.35
C PRO A 131 -33.25 -13.61 -5.23
N THR A 132 -32.36 -13.47 -6.21
CA THR A 132 -30.93 -13.55 -5.91
C THR A 132 -30.74 -12.68 -4.66
N PRO A 133 -30.13 -13.16 -3.57
CA PRO A 133 -29.70 -12.25 -2.54
C PRO A 133 -28.60 -11.39 -3.17
N ALA A 134 -28.99 -10.28 -3.78
CA ALA A 134 -28.18 -9.10 -3.77
C ALA A 134 -28.04 -8.82 -2.27
N VAL A 135 -26.95 -9.31 -1.68
CA VAL A 135 -26.51 -8.87 -0.37
C VAL A 135 -26.51 -7.35 -0.49
N PRO A 136 -27.47 -6.66 0.15
CA PRO A 136 -27.33 -5.23 0.23
C PRO A 136 -26.06 -5.03 1.06
N LEU A 137 -25.09 -4.30 0.52
CA LEU A 137 -24.02 -3.70 1.30
C LEU A 137 -24.68 -2.61 2.18
N THR A 138 -25.57 -3.03 3.07
CA THR A 138 -26.31 -2.15 3.95
C THR A 138 -25.56 -2.03 5.25
N HIS A 139 -25.37 -0.76 5.60
CA HIS A 139 -24.94 -0.21 6.87
C HIS A 139 -23.45 -0.31 7.14
N ALA A 140 -22.80 0.83 6.89
CA ALA A 140 -21.72 1.41 7.66
C ALA A 140 -21.38 0.58 8.90
N THR A 141 -20.50 -0.41 8.73
CA THR A 141 -19.71 -0.91 9.83
C THR A 141 -18.89 0.29 10.25
N LEU A 142 -19.27 0.94 11.36
CA LEU A 142 -18.41 1.95 11.94
C LEU A 142 -17.11 1.26 12.32
N PHE A 143 -16.08 1.46 11.50
CA PHE A 143 -14.77 0.89 11.73
C PHE A 143 -14.18 1.54 12.98
N ALA A 144 -14.10 0.79 14.07
CA ALA A 144 -13.39 1.19 15.26
C ALA A 144 -11.90 0.83 15.09
N PHE A 145 -11.08 1.81 14.75
CA PHE A 145 -9.64 1.62 14.68
C PHE A 145 -9.03 1.74 16.09
N PRO A 146 -8.02 0.90 16.40
CA PRO A 146 -7.34 0.98 17.70
C PRO A 146 -6.57 2.30 17.82
N ASP A 147 -6.25 2.66 19.08
CA ASP A 147 -5.26 3.69 19.38
C ASP A 147 -3.91 3.38 18.72
N PRO A 148 -3.02 4.37 18.56
CA PRO A 148 -1.68 4.16 18.04
C PRO A 148 -0.97 2.98 18.73
N VAL A 149 -0.50 2.03 17.94
CA VAL A 149 0.06 0.77 18.45
C VAL A 149 1.25 0.32 17.61
N ARG A 150 2.22 -0.30 18.29
CA ARG A 150 3.34 -0.98 17.66
C ARG A 150 3.25 -2.47 17.92
N LEU A 151 3.15 -3.25 16.86
CA LEU A 151 3.06 -4.71 16.91
C LEU A 151 4.34 -5.32 16.36
N LEU A 152 4.91 -6.27 17.11
CA LEU A 152 6.09 -7.02 16.71
C LEU A 152 5.67 -8.44 16.32
N TYR A 153 6.20 -8.92 15.20
CA TYR A 153 5.86 -10.21 14.63
C TYR A 153 7.10 -11.09 14.45
N ALA A 154 6.96 -12.36 14.80
CA ALA A 154 7.84 -13.42 14.31
C ALA A 154 7.19 -13.99 13.03
N LEU A 155 7.78 -13.71 11.88
CA LEU A 155 7.27 -14.13 10.58
C LEU A 155 7.98 -15.40 10.13
N THR A 156 7.23 -16.36 9.64
CA THR A 156 7.76 -17.58 8.99
C THR A 156 7.09 -17.73 7.64
N GLY A 157 7.85 -18.12 6.62
CA GLY A 157 7.32 -18.37 5.29
C GLY A 157 8.12 -19.44 4.57
N GLU A 158 7.55 -19.94 3.47
CA GLU A 158 8.21 -20.88 2.59
C GLU A 158 8.13 -20.37 1.16
N SER A 159 9.23 -20.45 0.42
CA SER A 159 9.25 -20.18 -1.01
C SER A 159 10.18 -21.16 -1.70
N LYS A 160 9.72 -21.80 -2.77
CA LYS A 160 10.48 -22.82 -3.51
C LYS A 160 11.07 -23.92 -2.59
N LYS A 161 10.29 -24.38 -1.60
CA LYS A 161 10.71 -25.36 -0.56
C LYS A 161 11.78 -24.87 0.41
N LEU A 162 12.14 -23.59 0.38
CA LEU A 162 13.03 -22.99 1.35
C LEU A 162 12.20 -22.25 2.40
N GLN A 163 12.31 -22.70 3.65
CA GLN A 163 11.75 -21.97 4.78
C GLN A 163 12.63 -20.77 5.12
N TYR A 164 12.00 -19.66 5.44
CA TYR A 164 12.66 -18.45 5.90
C TYR A 164 11.90 -17.87 7.09
N SER A 165 12.67 -17.24 7.98
CA SER A 165 12.17 -16.51 9.13
C SER A 165 12.50 -15.03 8.99
N ALA A 166 11.55 -14.16 9.34
CA ALA A 166 11.73 -12.72 9.34
C ALA A 166 11.20 -12.13 10.65
N ARG A 167 11.65 -10.92 10.98
CA ARG A 167 11.04 -10.10 12.03
C ARG A 167 10.15 -9.07 11.35
N GLY A 168 8.91 -8.99 11.78
CA GLY A 168 7.95 -8.00 11.33
C GLY A 168 7.72 -6.93 12.40
N GLU A 169 7.48 -5.71 11.97
CA GLU A 169 7.01 -4.61 12.81
C GLU A 169 5.90 -3.87 12.06
N LEU A 170 4.74 -3.73 12.69
CA LEU A 170 3.67 -2.85 12.24
C LEU A 170 3.58 -1.67 13.22
N LEU A 171 3.79 -0.46 12.70
CA LEU A 171 3.52 0.79 13.41
C LEU A 171 2.22 1.37 12.86
N TRP A 172 1.22 1.48 13.72
CA TRP A 172 -0.06 2.10 13.44
C TRP A 172 -0.15 3.41 14.23
N GLN A 173 -0.46 4.51 13.55
CA GLN A 173 -0.66 5.83 14.12
C GLN A 173 -1.92 6.46 13.53
N GLN A 174 -2.71 7.11 14.36
CA GLN A 174 -3.91 7.83 13.93
C GLN A 174 -4.29 8.93 14.92
N ASP A 175 -5.01 9.94 14.43
CA ASP A 175 -5.52 11.09 15.20
C ASP A 175 -7.06 11.22 15.14
N GLY A 176 -7.74 10.17 14.67
CA GLY A 176 -9.18 10.12 14.43
C GLY A 176 -9.61 10.60 13.04
N GLN A 177 -8.79 11.37 12.33
CA GLN A 177 -9.09 11.87 10.98
C GLN A 177 -8.10 11.39 9.93
N ARG A 178 -6.83 11.26 10.31
CA ARG A 178 -5.72 10.80 9.47
C ARG A 178 -5.07 9.59 10.11
N TYR A 179 -4.46 8.78 9.26
CA TYR A 179 -3.70 7.63 9.71
C TYR A 179 -2.37 7.52 8.96
N GLU A 180 -1.44 6.84 9.62
CA GLU A 180 -0.20 6.35 9.05
C GLU A 180 0.02 4.91 9.53
N ALA A 181 0.24 4.02 8.59
CA ALA A 181 0.58 2.63 8.84
C ALA A 181 1.91 2.31 8.17
N THR A 182 2.86 1.75 8.92
CA THR A 182 4.14 1.28 8.39
C THR A 182 4.36 -0.17 8.79
N LEU A 183 4.47 -1.05 7.80
CA LEU A 183 4.80 -2.46 7.96
C LEU A 183 6.21 -2.72 7.46
N GLN A 184 7.12 -3.10 8.35
CA GLN A 184 8.49 -3.48 8.02
C GLN A 184 8.70 -4.98 8.25
N ALA A 185 9.25 -5.67 7.26
CA ALA A 185 9.70 -7.05 7.38
C ALA A 185 11.20 -7.14 7.10
N SER A 186 11.96 -7.63 8.07
CA SER A 186 13.42 -7.71 8.02
C SER A 186 13.90 -9.16 8.13
N MET A 187 14.72 -9.58 7.16
CA MET A 187 15.31 -10.90 7.09
C MET A 187 16.83 -10.80 7.22
N LEU A 188 17.44 -11.71 7.97
CA LEU A 188 18.89 -11.75 8.10
C LEU A 188 19.51 -11.99 6.71
N PHE A 189 20.50 -11.19 6.34
CA PHE A 189 21.21 -11.21 5.04
C PHE A 189 20.38 -10.83 3.79
N LEU A 190 19.04 -10.75 3.88
CA LEU A 190 18.17 -10.41 2.74
C LEU A 190 17.67 -8.94 2.77
N GLY A 191 18.02 -8.20 3.82
CA GLY A 191 17.64 -6.80 4.02
C GLY A 191 16.23 -6.65 4.60
N SER A 192 15.65 -5.46 4.44
CA SER A 192 14.31 -5.12 4.90
C SER A 192 13.42 -4.66 3.74
N ARG A 193 12.14 -4.97 3.86
CA ARG A 193 11.08 -4.41 3.02
C ARG A 193 10.14 -3.60 3.92
N THR A 194 9.86 -2.37 3.52
CA THR A 194 8.97 -1.46 4.25
C THR A 194 7.82 -1.05 3.35
N ARG A 195 6.60 -1.22 3.84
CA ARG A 195 5.38 -0.75 3.21
C ARG A 195 4.76 0.34 4.07
N THR A 196 4.40 1.46 3.47
CA THR A 196 3.77 2.57 4.19
C THR A 196 2.47 2.93 3.50
N SER A 197 1.41 3.12 4.28
CA SER A 197 0.11 3.61 3.83
C SER A 197 -0.27 4.83 4.68
N THR A 198 -0.69 5.89 4.02
CA THR A 198 -1.14 7.13 4.64
C THR A 198 -2.43 7.58 4.00
N GLY A 199 -3.33 8.14 4.79
CA GLY A 199 -4.63 8.58 4.29
C GLY A 199 -5.51 9.17 5.38
N SER A 200 -6.81 9.19 5.09
CA SER A 200 -7.85 9.64 6.00
C SER A 200 -8.65 8.46 6.55
N ILE A 201 -9.21 8.64 7.73
CA ILE A 201 -10.21 7.74 8.31
C ILE A 201 -11.58 8.31 7.95
N THR A 202 -12.43 7.48 7.37
CA THR A 202 -13.79 7.84 6.94
C THR A 202 -14.82 6.90 7.57
N PRO A 203 -16.12 7.23 7.54
CA PRO A 203 -17.17 6.32 8.00
C PRO A 203 -17.16 4.96 7.27
N GLU A 204 -16.67 4.94 6.02
CA GLU A 204 -16.52 3.74 5.18
C GLU A 204 -15.21 2.97 5.46
N GLY A 205 -14.37 3.45 6.40
CA GLY A 205 -13.07 2.86 6.74
C GLY A 205 -11.87 3.73 6.34
N LEU A 206 -10.69 3.11 6.21
CA LEU A 206 -9.48 3.81 5.75
C LEU A 206 -9.61 4.17 4.26
N ALA A 207 -9.29 5.43 3.97
CA ALA A 207 -9.23 6.00 2.65
C ALA A 207 -7.77 6.39 2.33
N PRO A 208 -6.99 5.50 1.71
CA PRO A 208 -5.60 5.77 1.37
C PRO A 208 -5.45 6.96 0.44
N GLN A 209 -4.37 7.71 0.62
CA GLN A 209 -3.93 8.82 -0.23
C GLN A 209 -2.58 8.53 -0.86
N ARG A 210 -1.68 7.86 -0.13
CA ARG A 210 -0.39 7.40 -0.65
C ARG A 210 -0.01 6.06 -0.06
N PHE A 211 0.41 5.16 -0.93
CA PHE A 211 1.05 3.90 -0.59
C PHE A 211 2.48 3.89 -1.12
N SER A 212 3.43 3.36 -0.35
CA SER A 212 4.78 3.07 -0.83
C SER A 212 5.23 1.67 -0.41
N ASP A 213 6.05 1.05 -1.27
CA ASP A 213 6.69 -0.23 -1.02
C ASP A 213 8.18 -0.11 -1.38
N LYS A 214 9.01 -0.11 -0.34
CA LYS A 214 10.45 0.06 -0.42
C LYS A 214 11.14 -1.25 -0.06
N TRP A 215 11.91 -1.77 -1.02
CA TRP A 215 12.86 -2.86 -0.76
C TRP A 215 14.23 -2.52 -1.32
N ARG A 216 14.51 -2.94 -2.56
CA ARG A 216 15.70 -2.50 -3.32
C ARG A 216 15.47 -1.14 -3.99
N THR A 217 14.24 -0.91 -4.40
CA THR A 217 13.74 0.33 -5.00
C THR A 217 12.42 0.66 -4.30
N GLU A 218 12.01 1.92 -4.36
CA GLU A 218 10.71 2.38 -3.87
C GLU A 218 9.74 2.51 -5.04
N VAL A 219 8.58 1.88 -4.91
CA VAL A 219 7.42 2.13 -5.76
C VAL A 219 6.30 2.73 -4.92
N ALA A 220 5.54 3.65 -5.49
CA ALA A 220 4.46 4.32 -4.80
C ALA A 220 3.21 4.42 -5.67
N ALA A 221 2.05 4.44 -5.01
CA ALA A 221 0.76 4.76 -5.60
C ALA A 221 0.19 6.00 -4.91
N HIS A 222 -0.38 6.92 -5.68
CA HIS A 222 -1.11 8.07 -5.17
C HIS A 222 -2.58 7.91 -5.54
N PHE A 223 -3.45 8.17 -4.57
CA PHE A 223 -4.89 8.02 -4.69
C PHE A 223 -5.51 9.41 -4.62
N ASP A 224 -5.94 9.90 -5.77
CA ASP A 224 -6.66 11.17 -5.91
C ASP A 224 -8.16 10.89 -5.89
N GLN A 225 -8.73 10.95 -4.70
CA GLN A 225 -10.17 10.75 -4.46
C GLN A 225 -11.00 11.81 -5.18
N SER A 226 -10.51 13.06 -5.26
CA SER A 226 -11.25 14.18 -5.88
C SER A 226 -11.39 14.02 -7.40
N ASN A 227 -10.37 13.47 -8.05
CA ASN A 227 -10.36 13.25 -9.49
C ASN A 227 -10.61 11.78 -9.88
N HIS A 228 -11.02 10.94 -8.93
CA HIS A 228 -11.24 9.50 -9.12
C HIS A 228 -10.10 8.81 -9.88
N ARG A 229 -8.84 9.10 -9.52
CA ARG A 229 -7.66 8.63 -10.24
C ARG A 229 -6.60 8.06 -9.30
N ALA A 230 -6.00 6.94 -9.67
CA ALA A 230 -4.80 6.44 -9.03
C ALA A 230 -3.61 6.49 -10.00
N SER A 231 -2.49 7.02 -9.55
CA SER A 231 -1.24 7.11 -10.34
C SER A 231 -0.11 6.37 -9.65
N PHE A 232 0.87 5.92 -10.43
CA PHE A 232 1.96 5.05 -9.94
C PHE A 232 3.34 5.60 -10.30
N SER A 233 4.27 5.54 -9.36
CA SER A 233 5.63 6.08 -9.54
C SER A 233 6.46 5.31 -10.58
N ALA A 234 6.07 4.07 -10.90
CA ALA A 234 6.78 3.20 -11.84
C ALA A 234 6.41 3.46 -13.31
N ASN A 235 5.94 4.67 -13.65
CA ASN A 235 5.49 5.06 -14.99
C ASN A 235 4.45 4.09 -15.58
N THR A 236 3.59 3.55 -14.71
CA THR A 236 2.48 2.67 -15.09
C THR A 236 1.26 3.55 -15.40
N PRO A 237 0.41 3.19 -16.37
CA PRO A 237 -0.79 3.97 -16.69
C PRO A 237 -1.67 4.20 -15.46
N ASP A 238 -2.20 5.41 -15.37
CA ASP A 238 -3.18 5.77 -14.35
C ASP A 238 -4.46 4.93 -14.51
N VAL A 239 -5.11 4.65 -13.39
CA VAL A 239 -6.35 3.87 -13.34
C VAL A 239 -7.47 4.66 -12.69
N VAL A 240 -8.71 4.35 -13.07
CA VAL A 240 -9.90 4.91 -12.44
C VAL A 240 -9.99 4.38 -11.01
N LEU A 241 -10.09 5.29 -10.04
CA LEU A 241 -10.21 4.96 -8.63
C LEU A 241 -11.65 4.60 -8.30
N GLN A 242 -11.84 3.38 -7.78
CA GLN A 242 -13.15 2.92 -7.31
C GLN A 242 -13.49 3.55 -5.95
N THR A 243 -14.78 3.68 -5.65
CA THR A 243 -15.24 4.09 -4.31
C THR A 243 -14.73 3.10 -3.26
N ALA A 244 -14.28 3.61 -2.11
CA ALA A 244 -13.69 2.82 -1.03
C ALA A 244 -12.47 1.96 -1.49
N ALA A 245 -11.74 2.40 -2.51
CA ALA A 245 -10.52 1.74 -2.94
C ALA A 245 -9.48 1.72 -1.82
N GLN A 246 -8.81 0.59 -1.67
CA GLN A 246 -7.79 0.36 -0.64
C GLN A 246 -6.46 -0.05 -1.27
N ASP A 247 -5.37 0.24 -0.57
CA ASP A 247 -4.04 -0.25 -0.87
C ASP A 247 -3.73 -1.56 -0.13
N GLN A 248 -2.64 -2.21 -0.52
CA GLN A 248 -2.25 -3.53 0.01
C GLN A 248 -2.05 -3.58 1.52
N LEU A 249 -1.64 -2.48 2.16
CA LEU A 249 -1.45 -2.43 3.61
C LEU A 249 -2.77 -2.06 4.32
N SER A 250 -3.51 -1.09 3.79
CA SER A 250 -4.80 -0.69 4.37
C SER A 250 -5.83 -1.82 4.41
N VAL A 251 -5.85 -2.71 3.40
CA VAL A 251 -6.70 -3.91 3.41
C VAL A 251 -6.38 -4.81 4.59
N LEU A 252 -5.10 -4.99 4.92
CA LEU A 252 -4.69 -5.87 6.03
C LEU A 252 -5.14 -5.34 7.40
N LEU A 253 -5.42 -4.05 7.51
CA LEU A 253 -5.83 -3.41 8.77
C LEU A 253 -7.33 -3.46 9.01
N GLN A 254 -8.13 -3.78 7.99
CA GLN A 254 -9.60 -3.72 8.06
C GLN A 254 -10.32 -5.07 7.99
N ILE A 255 -9.57 -6.16 7.81
CA ILE A 255 -10.09 -7.52 7.63
C ILE A 255 -10.04 -8.37 8.90
#